data_AF-A0A352RYU1-F1
#
_entry.id   AF-A0A352RYU1-F1
#
_cell.length_a   1.000
_cell.length_b   1.000
_cell.length_c   1.000
_cell.angle_alpha   90.00
_cell.angle_beta   90.00
_cell.angle_gamma   90.00
#
_symmetry.space_group_name_H-M   'P 1'
#
loop_
_entity.id
_entity.type
_entity.pdbx_description
1 polymer ?
#
loop_
_entity_poly.entity_id
_entity_poly.type
_entity_poly.pdbx_seq_one_letter_code
_entity_poly.pdbx_strand_id
1 'polypeptide(L)'
;MAVKAWDALSKITGRDHTHLAVGREHDKIRFRDVQAQPRKIISAPTWSGLESEEVSYNAGYTNVHELIPWRTLTGRQQFYQ
;
A
#
# COMPACT_ATOMS: atom_id res chain seq x y z
N MET A 1 9.71 5.32 5.73
CA MET A 1 9.25 6.01 4.49
C MET A 1 7.80 5.67 4.17
N ALA A 2 7.40 4.41 4.26
CA ALA A 2 6.03 3.97 3.97
C ALA A 2 4.95 4.78 4.71
N VAL A 3 5.07 4.98 6.03
CA VAL A 3 4.11 5.77 6.82
C VAL A 3 3.92 7.19 6.26
N LYS A 4 5.01 7.90 5.95
CA LYS A 4 4.94 9.24 5.35
C LYS A 4 4.26 9.25 3.98
N ALA A 5 4.44 8.19 3.19
CA ALA A 5 3.79 8.07 1.89
C ALA A 5 2.28 7.81 2.02
N TRP A 6 1.87 6.99 2.99
CA TRP A 6 0.45 6.77 3.29
C TRP A 6 -0.22 8.02 3.87
N ASP A 7 0.47 8.78 4.73
CA ASP A 7 0.00 10.09 5.22
C ASP A 7 -0.25 11.07 4.06
N ALA A 8 0.65 11.12 3.09
CA ALA A 8 0.47 11.96 1.89
C ALA A 8 -0.77 11.56 1.08
N LEU A 9 -1.02 10.26 0.90
CA LEU A 9 -2.24 9.78 0.22
C LEU A 9 -3.51 10.02 1.05
N SER A 10 -3.40 9.97 2.38
CA SER A 10 -4.49 10.23 3.31
C SER A 10 -5.05 11.64 3.14
N LYS A 11 -4.17 12.62 2.91
CA LYS A 11 -4.56 14.02 2.63
C LYS A 11 -5.37 14.19 1.34
N ILE A 12 -5.13 13.33 0.34
CA ILE A 12 -5.85 13.38 -0.95
C ILE A 12 -7.22 12.71 -0.83
N THR A 13 -7.28 11.59 -0.11
CA THR A 13 -8.49 10.75 -0.02
C THR A 13 -9.42 11.15 1.13
N GLY A 14 -8.93 11.92 2.11
CA GLY A 14 -9.65 12.27 3.33
C GLY A 14 -9.85 11.10 4.31
N ARG A 15 -9.12 9.99 4.12
CA ARG A 15 -9.16 8.78 4.97
C ARG A 15 -7.75 8.48 5.46
N ASP A 16 -7.61 8.03 6.70
CA ASP A 16 -6.31 7.57 7.21
C ASP A 16 -5.94 6.24 6.56
N HIS A 17 -4.72 6.18 6.01
CA HIS A 17 -4.11 4.96 5.46
C HIS A 17 -2.82 4.57 6.18
N THR A 18 -2.41 5.32 7.20
CA THR A 18 -1.12 5.08 7.87
C THR A 18 -1.10 3.73 8.60
N HIS A 19 -2.26 3.23 9.03
CA HIS A 19 -2.43 1.90 9.63
C HIS A 19 -1.84 0.77 8.78
N LEU A 20 -1.80 0.93 7.46
CA LEU A 20 -1.24 -0.04 6.52
C LEU A 20 0.29 -0.20 6.60
N ALA A 21 0.99 0.71 7.29
CA ALA A 21 2.44 0.66 7.45
C ALA A 21 2.95 0.93 8.87
N VAL A 22 2.12 1.45 9.79
CA VAL A 22 2.52 1.79 11.17
C VAL A 22 3.11 0.57 11.89
N GLY A 23 2.51 -0.61 11.75
CA GLY A 23 3.02 -1.84 12.39
C GLY A 23 4.43 -2.26 11.95
N ARG A 24 4.93 -1.70 10.83
CA ARG A 24 6.27 -1.97 10.27
C ARG A 24 7.06 -0.67 10.04
N GLU A 25 6.77 0.40 10.79
CA GLU A 25 7.39 1.70 10.56
C GLU A 25 8.92 1.68 10.74
N HIS A 26 9.39 0.91 11.70
CA HIS A 26 10.80 0.80 12.05
C HIS A 26 11.59 -0.15 11.13
N ASP A 27 10.91 -0.88 10.25
CA ASP A 27 11.54 -1.83 9.34
C ASP A 27 12.45 -1.11 8.35
N LYS A 28 13.68 -1.61 8.28
CA LYS A 28 14.75 -1.03 7.48
C LYS A 28 15.52 -2.14 6.80
N ILE A 29 15.02 -2.58 5.65
CA ILE A 29 15.69 -3.59 4.83
C ILE A 29 17.03 -3.02 4.33
N ARG A 30 18.13 -3.74 4.54
CA ARG A 30 19.47 -3.42 4.00
C ARG A 30 19.93 -4.48 3.02
N PHE A 31 20.86 -4.09 2.16
CA PHE A 31 21.47 -5.00 1.19
C PHE A 31 22.06 -6.25 1.85
N ARG A 32 22.84 -6.08 2.93
CA ARG A 32 23.45 -7.21 3.65
C ARG A 32 22.40 -8.15 4.28
N ASP A 33 21.26 -7.62 4.71
CA ASP A 33 20.20 -8.45 5.29
C ASP A 33 19.57 -9.36 4.25
N VAL A 34 19.36 -8.84 3.02
CA VAL A 34 18.78 -9.60 1.90
C VAL A 34 19.75 -10.64 1.35
N GLN A 35 21.06 -10.37 1.40
CA GLN A 35 22.08 -11.37 1.08
C GLN A 35 22.04 -12.56 2.04
N ALA A 36 21.78 -12.31 3.33
CA ALA A 36 21.70 -13.36 4.33
C ALA A 36 20.42 -14.20 4.20
N GLN A 37 19.28 -13.54 3.95
CA GLN A 37 18.00 -14.20 3.72
C GLN A 37 17.03 -13.25 3.02
N PRO A 38 16.20 -13.72 2.08
CA PRO A 38 15.15 -12.92 1.47
C PRO A 38 14.25 -12.24 2.52
N ARG A 39 13.81 -11.01 2.21
CA ARG A 39 12.96 -10.20 3.09
C ARG A 39 11.67 -9.81 2.36
N LYS A 40 10.53 -9.93 3.05
CA LYS A 40 9.24 -9.44 2.57
C LYS A 40 9.19 -7.91 2.69
N ILE A 41 8.77 -7.26 1.61
CA ILE A 41 8.65 -5.80 1.53
C ILE A 41 7.49 -5.28 2.38
N ILE A 42 7.39 -3.95 2.51
CA ILE A 42 6.34 -3.26 3.29
C ILE A 42 5.27 -2.76 2.32
N SER A 43 4.00 -2.83 2.72
CA SER A 43 2.87 -2.23 2.00
C SER A 43 3.12 -0.75 1.69
N ALA A 44 2.92 -0.35 0.43
CA ALA A 44 3.21 1.00 -0.05
C ALA A 44 2.10 1.51 -0.98
N PRO A 45 1.78 2.83 -0.94
CA PRO A 45 0.71 3.45 -1.75
C PRO A 45 1.00 3.49 -3.26
N THR A 46 2.20 3.05 -3.66
CA THR A 46 2.58 2.84 -5.05
C THR A 46 1.81 1.68 -5.67
N TRP A 47 1.42 0.69 -4.86
CA TRP A 47 0.72 -0.51 -5.27
C TRP A 47 -0.69 -0.55 -4.71
N SER A 48 -1.54 -1.41 -5.27
CA SER A 48 -2.95 -1.51 -4.89
C SER A 48 -3.30 -2.77 -4.08
N GLY A 49 -2.31 -3.62 -3.79
CA GLY A 49 -2.44 -4.77 -2.87
C GLY A 49 -1.74 -4.54 -1.53
N LEU A 50 -1.97 -5.47 -0.59
CA LEU A 50 -1.37 -5.44 0.74
C LEU A 50 -0.34 -6.55 0.92
N GLU A 51 0.74 -6.22 1.63
CA GLU A 51 1.70 -7.16 2.17
C GLU A 51 1.33 -7.43 3.63
N SER A 52 0.55 -8.50 3.86
CA SER A 52 0.06 -8.91 5.19
C SER A 52 0.36 -10.40 5.42
N GLU A 53 0.35 -10.83 6.68
CA GLU A 53 0.50 -12.25 7.05
C GLU A 53 -0.85 -12.99 7.00
N GLU A 54 -1.95 -12.25 7.06
CA GLU A 54 -3.33 -12.73 7.08
C GLU A 54 -3.96 -12.78 5.68
N VAL A 55 -3.55 -11.86 4.79
CA VAL A 55 -4.06 -11.79 3.42
C VAL A 55 -2.91 -11.72 2.41
N SER A 56 -3.00 -12.58 1.40
CA SER A 56 -2.08 -12.56 0.25
C SER A 56 -2.25 -11.28 -0.58
N TYR A 57 -1.17 -10.83 -1.20
CA TYR A 57 -1.21 -9.69 -2.11
C TYR A 57 -2.25 -9.91 -3.22
N ASN A 58 -3.17 -8.96 -3.36
CA ASN A 58 -4.21 -8.95 -4.40
C ASN A 58 -4.35 -7.53 -4.98
N ALA A 59 -4.21 -7.40 -6.31
CA ALA A 59 -4.28 -6.09 -6.96
C ALA A 59 -5.70 -5.51 -6.88
N GLY A 60 -5.81 -4.23 -6.52
CA GLY A 60 -7.09 -3.55 -6.32
C GLY A 60 -7.70 -3.72 -4.93
N TYR A 61 -7.05 -4.49 -4.04
CA TYR A 61 -7.52 -4.70 -2.67
C TYR A 61 -7.73 -3.36 -1.95
N THR A 62 -6.75 -2.48 -1.99
CA THR A 62 -6.82 -1.16 -1.35
C THR A 62 -7.87 -0.26 -1.99
N ASN A 63 -8.15 -0.40 -3.29
CA ASN A 63 -9.24 0.36 -3.93
C ASN A 63 -10.60 -0.06 -3.38
N VAL A 64 -10.81 -1.36 -3.18
CA VAL A 64 -12.07 -1.92 -2.68
C VAL A 64 -12.22 -1.70 -1.17
N HIS A 65 -11.18 -1.96 -0.38
CA HIS A 65 -11.26 -2.01 1.09
C HIS A 65 -10.91 -0.67 1.75
N GLU A 66 -9.97 0.09 1.18
CA GLU A 66 -9.54 1.39 1.71
C GLU A 66 -10.22 2.57 1.02
N LEU A 67 -11.06 2.29 0.02
CA LEU A 67 -11.81 3.28 -0.77
C LEU A 67 -10.91 4.29 -1.48
N ILE A 68 -9.69 3.86 -1.84
CA ILE A 68 -8.79 4.64 -2.67
C ILE A 68 -9.32 4.60 -4.11
N PRO A 69 -9.63 5.74 -4.75
CA PRO A 69 -10.15 5.74 -6.11
C PRO A 69 -9.17 5.11 -7.11
N TRP A 70 -9.71 4.45 -8.14
CA TRP A 70 -8.90 4.15 -9.31
C TRP A 70 -8.52 5.46 -9.99
N ARG A 71 -7.30 5.53 -10.55
CA ARG A 71 -6.79 6.72 -11.25
C ARG A 71 -7.35 6.76 -12.68
N THR A 72 -8.68 6.77 -12.79
CA THR A 72 -9.49 6.87 -14.03
C THR A 72 -10.37 8.11 -13.98
N LEU A 73 -11.00 8.49 -15.09
CA LEU A 73 -11.88 9.66 -15.15
C LEU A 73 -13.03 9.58 -14.13
N THR A 74 -13.57 8.39 -13.92
CA THR A 74 -14.72 8.16 -13.02
C THR A 74 -14.31 7.81 -11.58
N GLY A 75 -13.01 7.65 -11.30
CA GLY A 75 -12.53 7.14 -10.02
C GLY A 75 -12.80 5.65 -9.78
N ARG A 76 -13.32 4.93 -10.78
CA ARG A 76 -13.80 3.53 -10.72
C ARG A 76 -13.18 2.68 -11.83
N GLN A 77 -13.42 1.37 -11.78
CA GLN A 77 -13.17 0.50 -12.93
C GLN A 77 -14.05 0.97 -14.11
N GLN A 78 -13.42 1.42 -15.18
CA GLN A 78 -14.09 2.02 -16.33
C GLN A 78 -14.39 0.94 -17.38
N PHE A 79 -15.67 0.70 -17.65
CA PHE A 79 -16.12 -0.30 -18.63
C PHE A 79 -16.53 0.29 -19.98
N TYR A 80 -16.75 1.61 -20.03
CA TYR A 80 -17.17 2.32 -21.23
C TYR A 80 -15.98 3.04 -21.87
N GLN A 81 -15.85 2.91 -23.20
CA GLN A 81 -14.77 3.46 -24.00
C GLN A 81 -15.10 4.85 -24.52
#